data_AF-A0A7Z2RM47-F1
#
_entry.id   AF-A0A7Z2RM47-F1
#
_cell.length_a   1.000
_cell.length_b   1.000
_cell.length_c   1.000
_cell.angle_alpha   90.00
_cell.angle_beta   90.00
_cell.angle_gamma   90.00
#
_symmetry.space_group_name_H-M   'P 1'
#
loop_
_entity.id
_entity.type
_entity.pdbx_description
1 polymer ?
#
loop_
_entity_poly.entity_id
_entity_poly.type
_entity_poly.pdbx_seq_one_letter_code
_entity_poly.pdbx_strand_id
1 'polypeptide(L)'
;MKKLHIAIATNSIEESIKDYSKHLGAEPCSFVENEYALWRTESLNFSIRQDITCQPGELRHLGWEDEFADAFSEEKDVNGIVWERFNAALQADEINEIWPQANYVPK
;
A
#
# COMPACT_ATOMS: atom_id res chain seq x y z
N MET A 1 13.25 -12.20 2.13
CA MET A 1 12.49 -12.23 3.41
C MET A 1 11.19 -11.46 3.23
N LYS A 2 10.07 -11.92 3.80
CA LYS A 2 8.77 -11.25 3.62
C LYS A 2 8.73 -9.90 4.34
N LYS A 3 8.16 -8.88 3.69
CA LYS A 3 7.88 -7.57 4.32
C LYS A 3 6.40 -7.42 4.56
N LEU A 4 6.03 -6.96 5.76
CA LEU A 4 4.62 -6.72 6.08
C LEU A 4 4.12 -5.56 5.23
N HIS A 5 2.93 -5.71 4.66
CA HIS A 5 2.18 -4.64 4.03
C HIS A 5 0.98 -4.25 4.90
N ILE A 6 0.77 -2.95 5.08
CA ILE A 6 -0.41 -2.41 5.75
C ILE A 6 -0.99 -1.34 4.86
N ALA A 7 -2.29 -1.44 4.54
CA ALA A 7 -3.00 -0.42 3.79
C ALA A 7 -4.19 0.11 4.57
N ILE A 8 -4.28 1.43 4.68
CA ILE A 8 -5.41 2.10 5.33
C ILE A 8 -6.10 3.08 4.38
N ALA A 9 -7.35 3.41 4.70
CA ALA A 9 -8.08 4.48 4.06
C ALA A 9 -7.69 5.85 4.67
N THR A 10 -7.79 6.92 3.88
CA THR A 10 -7.65 8.30 4.35
C THR A 10 -8.65 9.23 3.67
N ASN A 11 -8.93 10.38 4.29
CA ASN A 11 -9.71 11.47 3.68
C ASN A 11 -8.83 12.56 3.03
N SER A 12 -7.52 12.55 3.27
CA SER A 12 -6.61 13.58 2.79
C SER A 12 -5.24 12.99 2.55
N ILE A 13 -4.89 12.77 1.28
CA ILE A 13 -3.58 12.22 0.92
C ILE A 13 -2.47 13.19 1.28
N GLU A 14 -2.62 14.49 1.02
CA GLU A 14 -1.56 15.48 1.29
C GLU A 14 -1.22 15.57 2.78
N GLU A 15 -2.23 15.65 3.65
CA GLU A 15 -2.01 15.71 5.11
C GLU A 15 -1.44 14.38 5.62
N SER A 16 -1.96 13.26 5.12
CA SER A 16 -1.48 11.93 5.51
C SER A 16 -0.04 11.68 5.08
N ILE A 17 0.38 12.18 3.91
CA ILE A 17 1.79 12.08 3.50
C ILE A 17 2.69 12.82 4.50
N LYS A 18 2.34 14.07 4.84
CA LYS A 18 3.12 14.86 5.80
C LYS A 18 3.25 14.15 7.15
N ASP A 19 2.17 13.53 7.61
CA ASP A 19 2.15 12.85 8.92
C ASP A 19 2.87 11.49 8.88
N TYR A 20 2.52 10.61 7.95
CA TYR A 20 3.13 9.28 7.86
C TYR A 20 4.59 9.33 7.42
N SER A 21 5.01 10.27 6.56
CA SER A 21 6.44 10.42 6.24
C SER A 21 7.27 10.76 7.50
N LYS A 22 6.71 11.56 8.41
CA LYS A 22 7.35 11.85 9.71
C LYS A 22 7.40 10.62 10.61
N HIS A 23 6.32 9.84 10.69
CA HIS A 23 6.27 8.63 11.51
C HIS A 23 7.16 7.50 10.99
N LEU A 24 7.25 7.35 9.65
CA LEU A 24 8.02 6.32 8.98
C LEU A 24 9.48 6.74 8.74
N GLY A 25 9.81 8.02 8.90
CA GLY A 25 11.16 8.56 8.68
C GLY A 25 11.60 8.53 7.21
N ALA A 26 10.65 8.49 6.26
CA ALA A 26 10.90 8.40 4.83
C ALA A 26 9.76 9.03 4.03
N GLU A 27 10.07 9.56 2.84
CA GLU A 27 9.05 9.99 1.89
C GLU A 27 8.45 8.81 1.13
N PRO A 28 7.21 8.94 0.60
CA PRO A 28 6.62 7.88 -0.21
C PRO A 28 7.46 7.65 -1.47
N CYS A 29 7.60 6.39 -1.86
CA CYS A 29 8.26 5.99 -3.09
C CYS A 29 7.35 6.08 -4.32
N SER A 30 6.03 6.20 -4.11
CA SER A 30 5.01 6.44 -5.12
C SER A 30 3.86 7.26 -4.52
N PHE A 31 3.33 8.21 -5.28
CA PHE A 31 2.19 9.03 -4.88
C PHE A 31 1.37 9.44 -6.10
N VAL A 32 0.05 9.42 -5.94
CA VAL A 32 -0.94 9.91 -6.88
C VAL A 32 -1.81 10.93 -6.17
N GLU A 33 -1.89 12.12 -6.74
CA GLU A 33 -2.63 13.25 -6.17
C GLU A 33 -4.08 12.88 -5.83
N ASN A 34 -4.49 13.15 -4.58
CA ASN A 34 -5.82 12.89 -4.05
C ASN A 34 -6.29 11.42 -4.08
N GLU A 35 -5.40 10.47 -4.37
CA GLU A 35 -5.75 9.05 -4.56
C GLU A 35 -4.93 8.11 -3.68
N TYR A 36 -3.60 8.18 -3.71
CA TYR A 36 -2.76 7.09 -3.19
C TYR A 36 -1.35 7.54 -2.79
N ALA A 37 -0.77 6.88 -1.78
CA ALA A 37 0.67 6.94 -1.52
C ALA A 37 1.21 5.62 -0.96
N LEU A 38 2.45 5.29 -1.30
CA LEU A 38 3.16 4.07 -0.89
C LEU A 38 4.54 4.41 -0.30
N TRP A 39 4.79 3.91 0.89
CA TRP A 39 6.10 3.88 1.53
C TRP A 39 6.65 2.46 1.51
N ARG A 40 7.94 2.35 1.24
CA ARG A 40 8.71 1.12 1.35
C ARG A 40 9.90 1.38 2.25
N THR A 41 9.94 0.68 3.37
CA THR A 41 11.04 0.75 4.33
C THR A 41 11.80 -0.57 4.33
N GLU A 42 12.77 -0.71 5.22
CA GLU A 42 13.53 -1.95 5.38
C GLU A 42 12.62 -3.13 5.79
N SER A 43 11.66 -2.90 6.69
CA SER A 43 10.86 -3.95 7.33
C SER A 43 9.35 -3.86 7.06
N LEU A 44 8.88 -2.76 6.50
CA LEU A 44 7.46 -2.45 6.32
C LEU A 44 7.20 -1.77 4.97
N ASN A 45 6.17 -2.25 4.26
CA ASN A 45 5.51 -1.51 3.21
C ASN A 45 4.21 -0.92 3.79
N PHE A 46 3.97 0.37 3.60
CA PHE A 46 2.78 1.04 4.12
C PHE A 46 2.12 1.80 2.98
N SER A 47 0.81 1.67 2.80
CA SER A 47 0.08 2.45 1.82
C SER A 47 -1.16 3.10 2.41
N ILE A 48 -1.53 4.22 1.79
CA ILE A 48 -2.79 4.90 2.07
C ILE A 48 -3.53 5.08 0.75
N ARG A 49 -4.85 4.98 0.82
CA ARG A 49 -5.73 5.29 -0.32
C ARG A 49 -6.88 6.17 0.13
N GLN A 50 -7.22 7.16 -0.68
CA GLN A 50 -8.45 7.90 -0.51
C GLN A 50 -9.59 7.04 -1.07
N ASP A 51 -10.36 6.45 -0.17
CA ASP A 51 -11.42 5.51 -0.51
C ASP A 51 -12.72 5.97 0.15
N ILE A 52 -13.64 6.49 -0.67
CA ILE A 52 -14.93 7.02 -0.19
C ILE A 52 -15.85 5.93 0.39
N THR A 53 -15.51 4.65 0.17
CA THR A 53 -16.28 3.52 0.68
C THR A 53 -15.84 3.06 2.08
N CYS A 54 -14.70 3.56 2.56
CA CYS A 54 -14.14 3.24 3.87
C CYS A 54 -14.14 4.48 4.79
N GLN A 55 -14.17 4.26 6.11
CA GLN A 55 -13.93 5.34 7.06
C GLN A 55 -12.45 5.77 7.02
N PRO A 56 -12.11 7.05 7.21
CA PRO A 56 -10.72 7.47 7.33
C PRO A 56 -10.01 6.75 8.48
N GLY A 57 -8.81 6.24 8.22
CA GLY A 57 -8.04 5.42 9.17
C GLY A 57 -8.45 3.94 9.22
N GLU A 58 -9.49 3.53 8.49
CA GLU A 58 -9.91 2.13 8.43
C GLU A 58 -8.86 1.27 7.72
N LEU A 59 -8.60 0.08 8.27
CA LEU A 59 -7.75 -0.91 7.64
C LEU A 59 -8.43 -1.47 6.39
N ARG A 60 -7.81 -1.30 5.23
CA ARG A 60 -8.30 -1.86 3.95
C ARG A 60 -7.85 -3.31 3.78
N HIS A 61 -6.55 -3.56 3.97
CA HIS A 61 -5.98 -4.91 3.98
C HIS A 61 -4.62 -4.93 4.71
N LEU A 62 -4.22 -6.13 5.11
CA LEU A 62 -2.85 -6.48 5.43
C LEU A 62 -2.25 -7.28 4.28
N GLY A 63 -0.94 -7.49 4.27
CA GLY A 63 -0.35 -8.40 3.32
C GLY A 63 1.10 -8.73 3.55
N TRP A 64 1.62 -9.61 2.71
CA TRP A 64 3.03 -9.94 2.62
C TRP A 64 3.53 -9.62 1.23
N GLU A 65 4.49 -8.69 1.15
CA GLU A 65 5.40 -8.68 0.03
C GLU A 65 6.37 -9.85 0.17
N ASP A 66 6.26 -10.80 -0.75
CA ASP A 66 7.03 -12.04 -0.81
C ASP A 66 7.68 -12.16 -2.18
N GLU A 67 9.01 -12.17 -2.23
CA GLU A 67 9.79 -12.29 -3.46
C GLU A 67 9.51 -13.58 -4.24
N PHE A 68 8.96 -14.60 -3.57
CA PHE A 68 8.56 -15.89 -4.16
C PHE A 68 7.05 -15.97 -4.47
N ALA A 69 6.34 -14.84 -4.47
CA ALA A 69 4.95 -14.82 -4.94
C ALA A 69 4.93 -14.78 -6.48
N ASP A 70 4.43 -15.85 -7.09
CA ASP A 70 4.29 -15.95 -8.55
C ASP A 70 3.03 -15.26 -9.08
N ALA A 71 2.06 -15.00 -8.20
CA ALA A 71 0.80 -14.33 -8.51
C ALA A 71 0.28 -13.57 -7.29
N PHE A 72 -0.55 -12.57 -7.55
CA PHE A 72 -1.31 -11.88 -6.51
C PHE A 72 -2.38 -12.83 -5.96
N SER A 73 -2.50 -12.90 -4.63
CA SER A 73 -3.54 -13.70 -3.97
C SER A 73 -4.08 -12.97 -2.76
N GLU A 74 -5.37 -13.16 -2.47
CA GLU A 74 -6.02 -12.64 -1.27
C GLU A 74 -6.72 -13.77 -0.49
N GLU A 75 -6.73 -13.64 0.84
CA GLU A 75 -7.53 -14.46 1.75
C GLU A 75 -8.07 -13.62 2.90
N LYS A 76 -9.00 -14.17 3.69
CA LYS A 76 -9.47 -13.53 4.93
C LYS A 76 -9.02 -14.32 6.13
N ASP A 77 -8.50 -13.62 7.13
CA ASP A 77 -8.19 -14.24 8.42
C ASP A 77 -9.45 -14.51 9.26
N VAL A 78 -9.26 -15.11 10.44
CA VAL A 78 -10.36 -15.45 11.36
C VAL A 78 -11.11 -14.23 11.91
N ASN A 79 -10.56 -13.02 11.78
CA ASN A 79 -11.18 -11.76 12.16
C ASN A 79 -11.86 -11.06 10.97
N GLY A 80 -11.76 -11.64 9.77
CA GLY A 80 -12.31 -11.09 8.54
C GLY A 80 -11.42 -10.06 7.85
N ILE A 81 -10.18 -9.86 8.31
CA ILE A 81 -9.22 -8.94 7.67
C ILE A 81 -8.75 -9.59 6.37
N VAL A 82 -8.75 -8.82 5.28
CA VAL A 82 -8.17 -9.24 4.00
C VAL A 82 -6.64 -9.23 4.11
N TRP A 83 -6.03 -10.34 3.72
CA TRP A 83 -4.59 -10.54 3.63
C TRP A 83 -4.19 -10.78 2.18
N GLU A 84 -3.31 -9.95 1.65
CA GLU A 84 -2.77 -10.07 0.31
C GLU A 84 -1.37 -10.69 0.33
N ARG A 85 -1.01 -11.41 -0.73
CA ARG A 85 0.36 -11.86 -0.97
C ARG A 85 0.73 -11.55 -2.41
N PHE A 86 1.84 -10.84 -2.56
CA PHE A 86 2.32 -10.35 -3.85
C PHE A 86 3.84 -10.16 -3.80
N ASN A 87 4.47 -9.99 -4.95
CA ASN A 87 5.85 -9.50 -5.04
C ASN A 87 5.84 -8.02 -5.43
N ALA A 88 7.00 -7.35 -5.38
CA ALA A 88 7.09 -5.92 -5.66
C ALA A 88 6.69 -5.56 -7.10
N ALA A 89 6.91 -6.44 -8.07
CA ALA A 89 6.53 -6.23 -9.46
C ALA A 89 5.01 -6.30 -9.63
N LEU A 90 4.35 -7.30 -9.01
CA LEU A 90 2.90 -7.46 -9.03
C LEU A 90 2.18 -6.24 -8.42
N GLN A 91 2.67 -5.71 -7.30
CA GLN A 91 2.11 -4.47 -6.73
C GLN A 91 2.32 -3.27 -7.66
N ALA A 92 3.46 -3.21 -8.35
CA ALA A 92 3.70 -2.13 -9.30
C ALA A 92 2.80 -2.21 -10.54
N ASP A 93 2.56 -3.41 -11.05
CA ASP A 93 1.61 -3.65 -12.13
C ASP A 93 0.21 -3.20 -11.72
N GLU A 94 -0.26 -3.55 -10.52
CA GLU A 94 -1.56 -3.11 -9.99
C GLU A 94 -1.63 -1.57 -9.87
N ILE A 95 -0.62 -0.94 -9.27
CA ILE A 95 -0.57 0.53 -9.13
C ILE A 95 -0.65 1.20 -10.51
N ASN A 96 0.06 0.68 -11.50
CA ASN A 96 0.09 1.23 -12.85
C ASN A 96 -1.18 0.91 -13.65
N GLU A 97 -1.88 -0.18 -13.34
CA GLU A 97 -3.19 -0.49 -13.92
C GLU A 97 -4.27 0.47 -13.41
N ILE A 98 -4.28 0.74 -12.09
CA ILE A 98 -5.23 1.66 -11.47
C ILE A 98 -4.89 3.12 -11.79
N TRP A 99 -3.61 3.49 -11.73
CA TRP A 99 -3.12 4.84 -11.97
C TRP A 99 -1.92 4.82 -12.94
N PRO A 100 -2.17 4.76 -14.25
CA PRO A 100 -1.10 4.73 -15.26
C PRO A 100 -0.11 5.89 -15.16
N GLN A 101 -0.56 7.05 -14.67
CA GLN A 101 0.28 8.23 -14.44
C GLN A 101 1.30 8.07 -13.30
N ALA A 102 1.13 7.08 -12.41
CA ALA A 102 2.10 6.80 -11.36
C ALA A 102 3.44 6.35 -11.95
N ASN A 103 3.42 5.64 -13.10
CA ASN A 103 4.58 5.07 -13.77
C ASN A 103 5.58 4.45 -12.78
N TYR A 104 5.03 3.71 -11.82
CA TYR A 104 5.74 3.23 -10.65
C TYR A 104 6.60 2.04 -11.01
N VAL A 105 7.86 2.09 -10.59
CA VAL A 105 8.82 0.99 -10.71
C VAL A 105 9.38 0.72 -9.31
N PRO A 106 9.28 -0.53 -8.81
CA PRO A 106 9.79 -0.87 -7.50
C PRO A 106 11.33 -0.77 -7.50
N LYS A 107 11.89 -0.25 -6.41
CA LYS A 107 13.35 -0.12 -6.21
C LYS A 107 13.91 -1.28 -5.41
#